data_AF-A0A6B0XS96-F1
#
_entry.id   AF-A0A6B0XS96-F1
#
_cell.length_a   1.000
_cell.length_b   1.000
_cell.length_c   1.000
_cell.angle_alpha   90.00
_cell.angle_beta   90.00
_cell.angle_gamma   90.00
#
_symmetry.space_group_name_H-M   'P 1'
#
loop_
_entity.id
_entity.type
_entity.pdbx_description
1 polymer ?
#
loop_
_entity_poly.entity_id
_entity_poly.type
_entity_poly.pdbx_seq_one_letter_code
_entity_poly.pdbx_strand_id
1 'polypeptide(L)'
;MTYIAKPRVFHPSLEKNELGLTRRDYEGVMSTLCAGCGHDSVTAALIEAAWELAIPTHRAAKMSGIGCSSKTTAYFMSESHGFNSVHGRMPSVASGANAANRDLVYIGVSGDGDSLSIG
;
A
#
# COMPACT_ATOMS: atom_id res chain seq x y z
N MET A 1 15.09 9.86 -13.68
CA MET A 1 14.59 9.93 -12.29
C MET A 1 13.92 11.29 -12.12
N THR A 2 12.60 11.33 -12.10
CA THR A 2 11.85 12.54 -11.77
C THR A 2 12.17 12.90 -10.32
N TYR A 3 12.91 14.00 -10.13
CA TYR A 3 13.41 14.53 -8.86
C TYR A 3 12.33 15.32 -8.07
N ILE A 4 11.08 15.26 -8.51
CA ILE A 4 9.98 16.04 -7.94
C ILE A 4 9.36 15.23 -6.81
N ALA A 5 9.62 15.66 -5.57
CA ALA A 5 8.92 15.15 -4.41
C ALA A 5 7.43 15.52 -4.47
N LYS A 6 6.57 14.63 -3.95
CA LYS A 6 5.13 14.91 -3.88
C LYS A 6 4.89 16.16 -3.00
N PRO A 7 4.23 17.21 -3.50
CA PRO A 7 4.06 18.44 -2.73
C PRO A 7 3.08 18.22 -1.57
N ARG A 8 3.49 18.60 -0.36
CA ARG A 8 2.68 18.53 0.88
C ARG A 8 1.73 19.73 0.97
N VAL A 9 0.82 19.85 0.02
CA VAL A 9 -0.23 20.88 0.02
C VAL A 9 -1.48 20.31 0.67
N PHE A 10 -1.99 20.96 1.71
CA PHE A 10 -3.25 20.63 2.36
C PHE A 10 -4.20 21.81 2.18
N HIS A 11 -5.39 21.55 1.64
CA HIS A 11 -6.44 22.55 1.63
C HIS A 11 -7.26 22.42 2.92
N PRO A 12 -7.58 23.51 3.63
CA PRO A 12 -8.32 23.43 4.90
C PRO A 12 -9.69 22.77 4.80
N SER A 13 -10.31 22.79 3.62
CA SER A 13 -11.64 22.21 3.37
C SER A 13 -11.60 20.74 2.92
N LEU A 14 -10.46 20.05 2.97
CA LEU A 14 -10.39 18.64 2.64
C LEU A 14 -11.23 17.83 3.63
N GLU A 15 -12.01 16.89 3.09
CA GLU A 15 -12.80 15.97 3.89
C GLU A 15 -11.89 15.09 4.75
N LYS A 16 -12.34 14.84 5.97
CA LYS A 16 -11.64 14.02 6.96
C LYS A 16 -12.55 12.86 7.34
N ASN A 17 -11.94 11.69 7.52
CA ASN A 17 -12.64 10.52 8.03
C ASN A 17 -12.77 10.56 9.57
N GLU A 18 -13.27 9.48 10.16
CA GLU A 18 -13.49 9.35 11.61
C GLU A 18 -12.22 9.53 12.45
N LEU A 19 -11.03 9.27 11.89
CA LEU A 19 -9.74 9.50 12.55
C LEU A 19 -9.23 10.94 12.40
N GLY A 20 -9.99 11.82 11.75
CA GLY A 20 -9.56 13.18 11.43
C GLY A 20 -8.50 13.25 10.33
N LEU A 21 -8.30 12.15 9.59
CA LEU A 21 -7.32 12.03 8.51
C LEU A 21 -7.98 12.31 7.16
N THR A 22 -7.23 12.96 6.27
CA THR A 22 -7.63 13.19 4.88
C THR A 22 -7.18 12.02 4.00
N ARG A 23 -7.76 11.90 2.81
CA ARG A 23 -7.30 10.91 1.81
C ARG A 23 -5.80 11.01 1.51
N ARG A 24 -5.23 12.23 1.57
CA ARG A 24 -3.79 12.47 1.35
C ARG A 24 -2.91 11.80 2.40
N ASP A 25 -3.39 11.64 3.63
CA ASP A 25 -2.65 11.00 4.71
C ASP A 25 -2.49 9.48 4.50
N TYR A 26 -3.26 8.91 3.58
CA TYR A 26 -3.18 7.51 3.16
C TYR A 26 -2.32 7.31 1.90
N GLU A 27 -1.72 8.36 1.35
CA GLU A 27 -0.87 8.25 0.17
C GLU A 27 0.56 7.81 0.54
N GLY A 28 1.28 7.22 -0.42
CA GLY A 28 2.70 6.91 -0.29
C GLY A 28 3.58 7.82 -1.15
N VAL A 29 4.78 7.33 -1.48
CA VAL A 29 5.72 8.07 -2.32
C VAL A 29 5.23 8.18 -3.76
N MET A 30 5.80 9.09 -4.55
CA MET A 30 5.51 9.19 -5.97
C MET A 30 5.80 7.86 -6.69
N SER A 31 4.83 7.41 -7.48
CA SER A 31 4.98 6.19 -8.28
C SER A 31 6.15 6.31 -9.24
N THR A 32 6.93 5.24 -9.34
CA THR A 32 8.00 5.11 -10.34
C THR A 32 7.59 4.18 -11.47
N LEU A 33 6.30 3.82 -11.54
CA LEU A 33 5.76 2.97 -12.58
C LEU A 33 5.58 3.78 -13.87
N CYS A 34 5.30 3.09 -14.97
CA CYS A 34 5.07 3.73 -16.25
C CYS A 34 3.88 4.70 -16.17
N ALA A 35 3.93 5.82 -16.92
CA ALA A 35 2.78 6.70 -17.05
C ALA A 35 1.59 5.94 -17.64
N GLY A 36 0.45 5.96 -16.93
CA GLY A 36 -0.73 5.18 -17.30
C GLY A 36 -0.72 3.72 -16.85
N CYS A 37 0.19 3.32 -15.95
CA CYS A 37 0.20 1.98 -15.40
C CYS A 37 -1.04 1.71 -14.53
N GLY A 38 -1.75 0.60 -14.78
CA GLY A 38 -2.96 0.24 -14.01
C GLY A 38 -2.73 0.00 -12.52
N HIS A 39 -1.49 -0.29 -12.09
CA HIS A 39 -1.16 -0.40 -10.66
C HIS A 39 -1.35 0.92 -9.91
N ASP A 40 -1.25 2.08 -10.57
CA ASP A 40 -1.54 3.37 -9.95
C ASP A 40 -3.05 3.51 -9.67
N SER A 41 -3.91 2.96 -10.55
CA SER A 41 -5.36 2.88 -10.31
C SER A 41 -5.69 1.96 -9.14
N VAL A 42 -5.03 0.81 -9.05
CA VAL A 42 -5.16 -0.10 -7.88
C VAL A 42 -4.71 0.60 -6.60
N THR A 43 -3.59 1.33 -6.65
CA THR A 43 -3.09 2.12 -5.51
C THR A 43 -4.13 3.16 -5.09
N ALA A 44 -4.72 3.90 -6.03
CA ALA A 44 -5.74 4.90 -5.74
C ALA A 44 -6.99 4.31 -5.07
N ALA A 45 -7.38 3.09 -5.46
CA ALA A 45 -8.49 2.36 -4.86
C ALA A 45 -8.17 1.86 -3.44
N LEU A 46 -6.94 1.37 -3.20
CA LEU A 46 -6.49 0.98 -1.86
C LEU A 46 -6.45 2.17 -0.90
N ILE A 47 -6.00 3.34 -1.39
CA ILE A 47 -6.00 4.60 -0.62
C ILE A 47 -7.42 4.99 -0.24
N GLU A 48 -8.35 4.96 -1.20
CA GLU A 48 -9.75 5.32 -0.96
C GLU A 48 -10.38 4.38 0.06
N ALA A 49 -10.31 3.06 -0.17
CA ALA A 49 -10.91 2.07 0.70
C ALA A 49 -10.38 2.17 2.14
N ALA A 50 -9.09 2.39 2.30
CA ALA A 50 -8.50 2.53 3.62
C ALA A 50 -8.91 3.81 4.36
N TRP A 51 -9.07 4.90 3.60
CA TRP A 51 -9.53 6.16 4.14
C TRP A 51 -11.01 6.07 4.56
N GLU A 52 -11.87 5.49 3.71
CA GLU A 52 -13.29 5.23 4.01
C GLU A 52 -13.46 4.32 5.23
N LEU A 53 -12.64 3.26 5.33
CA LEU A 53 -12.65 2.33 6.46
C LEU A 53 -11.96 2.87 7.72
N ALA A 54 -11.46 4.11 7.69
CA ALA A 54 -10.80 4.75 8.80
C ALA A 54 -9.69 3.87 9.42
N ILE A 55 -8.89 3.20 8.58
CA ILE A 55 -7.83 2.29 9.03
C ILE A 55 -6.68 3.12 9.62
N PRO A 56 -6.32 2.96 10.91
CA PRO A 56 -5.13 3.62 11.44
C PRO A 56 -3.91 3.13 10.68
N THR A 57 -3.22 4.02 9.95
CA THR A 57 -2.15 3.65 9.00
C THR A 57 -1.05 2.82 9.66
N HIS A 58 -0.64 3.18 10.89
CA HIS A 58 0.34 2.43 11.68
C HIS A 58 -0.11 1.01 12.08
N ARG A 59 -1.39 0.66 11.96
CA ARG A 59 -1.91 -0.71 12.20
C ARG A 59 -1.98 -1.55 10.93
N ALA A 60 -1.68 -0.98 9.76
CA ALA A 60 -1.64 -1.73 8.52
C ALA A 60 -0.26 -2.36 8.29
N ALA A 61 -0.27 -3.59 7.77
CA ALA A 61 0.92 -4.33 7.34
C ALA A 61 0.77 -4.73 5.87
N LYS A 62 1.54 -4.06 5.01
CA LYS A 62 1.54 -4.24 3.56
C LYS A 62 2.59 -5.29 3.18
N MET A 63 2.12 -6.44 2.71
CA MET A 63 2.96 -7.58 2.36
C MET A 63 3.05 -7.69 0.84
N SER A 64 4.25 -7.90 0.29
CA SER A 64 4.41 -8.09 -1.16
C SER A 64 5.39 -9.18 -1.51
N GLY A 65 5.29 -9.72 -2.74
CA GLY A 65 6.34 -10.52 -3.35
C GLY A 65 7.29 -9.64 -4.15
N ILE A 66 7.60 -10.04 -5.39
CA ILE A 66 8.50 -9.31 -6.30
C ILE A 66 7.83 -9.05 -7.65
N GLY A 67 7.95 -7.82 -8.15
CA GLY A 67 7.39 -7.38 -9.44
C GLY A 67 6.92 -5.92 -9.40
N CYS A 68 6.45 -5.41 -10.54
CA CYS A 68 5.87 -4.06 -10.62
C CYS A 68 4.66 -3.91 -9.68
N SER A 69 3.77 -4.91 -9.65
CA SER A 69 2.65 -4.99 -8.70
C SER A 69 3.13 -4.90 -7.25
N SER A 70 4.16 -5.66 -6.90
CA SER A 70 4.68 -5.72 -5.53
C SER A 70 5.27 -4.39 -5.04
N LYS A 71 5.65 -3.49 -5.96
CA LYS A 71 6.13 -2.14 -5.61
C LYS A 71 5.00 -1.21 -5.15
N THR A 72 3.74 -1.54 -5.43
CA THR A 72 2.57 -0.77 -5.00
C THR A 72 2.54 -0.52 -3.49
N THR A 73 3.12 -1.40 -2.66
CA THR A 73 3.21 -1.20 -1.21
C THR A 73 3.98 0.06 -0.80
N ALA A 74 4.81 0.64 -1.67
CA ALA A 74 5.47 1.92 -1.42
C ALA A 74 4.56 3.14 -1.68
N TYR A 75 3.46 2.97 -2.41
CA TYR A 75 2.67 4.08 -2.98
C TYR A 75 1.37 4.38 -2.22
N PHE A 76 1.06 3.63 -1.16
CA PHE A 76 -0.02 3.92 -0.22
C PHE A 76 0.42 3.71 1.23
N MET A 77 -0.27 4.41 2.14
CA MET A 77 -0.06 4.45 3.59
C MET A 77 1.42 4.53 3.98
N SER A 78 2.07 5.68 3.82
CA SER A 78 3.51 5.83 4.15
C SER A 78 3.84 5.43 5.59
N GLU A 79 2.94 5.71 6.53
CA GLU A 79 3.12 5.45 7.97
C GLU A 79 2.80 4.01 8.39
N SER A 80 2.55 3.11 7.44
CA SER A 80 2.25 1.69 7.72
C SER A 80 3.50 0.81 7.62
N HIS A 81 3.40 -0.41 8.15
CA HIS A 81 4.45 -1.41 7.99
C HIS A 81 4.47 -1.92 6.55
N GLY A 82 5.66 -2.00 5.93
CA GLY A 82 5.84 -2.55 4.58
C GLY A 82 6.88 -3.66 4.58
N PHE A 83 6.57 -4.79 3.95
CA PHE A 83 7.49 -5.92 3.82
C PHE A 83 7.49 -6.48 2.39
N ASN A 84 8.62 -6.30 1.70
CA ASN A 84 8.91 -6.93 0.42
C ASN A 84 9.56 -8.29 0.67
N SER A 85 8.78 -9.36 0.53
CA SER A 85 9.28 -10.74 0.62
C SER A 85 10.03 -11.13 -0.66
N VAL A 86 10.48 -12.39 -0.72
CA VAL A 86 11.04 -12.96 -1.95
C VAL A 86 9.93 -13.39 -2.92
N HIS A 87 10.30 -13.55 -4.20
CA HIS A 87 9.35 -13.81 -5.28
C HIS A 87 8.47 -15.04 -4.97
N GLY A 88 7.16 -14.86 -5.05
CA GLY A 88 6.14 -15.87 -4.76
C GLY A 88 6.09 -16.36 -3.32
N ARG A 89 6.67 -15.64 -2.34
CA ARG A 89 6.58 -16.04 -0.93
C ARG A 89 5.74 -15.12 -0.08
N MET A 90 5.07 -14.14 -0.69
CA MET A 90 4.18 -13.22 0.02
C MET A 90 3.12 -13.95 0.86
N PRO A 91 2.35 -14.93 0.33
CA PRO A 91 1.33 -15.60 1.14
C PRO A 91 1.90 -16.37 2.33
N SER A 92 3.05 -17.03 2.15
CA SER A 92 3.74 -17.78 3.21
C SER A 92 4.22 -16.85 4.34
N VAL A 93 4.87 -15.74 3.97
CA VAL A 93 5.36 -14.75 4.94
C VAL A 93 4.20 -14.04 5.63
N ALA A 94 3.17 -13.64 4.88
CA ALA A 94 1.97 -13.02 5.43
C ALA A 94 1.24 -13.93 6.43
N SER A 95 1.16 -15.23 6.13
CA SER A 95 0.56 -16.23 7.04
C SER A 95 1.32 -16.30 8.36
N GLY A 96 2.65 -16.36 8.33
CA GLY A 96 3.48 -16.35 9.54
C GLY A 96 3.36 -15.05 10.33
N ALA A 97 3.37 -13.91 9.63
CA ALA A 97 3.21 -12.60 10.27
C ALA A 97 1.85 -12.48 10.99
N ASN A 98 0.76 -12.84 10.31
CA ASN A 98 -0.59 -12.82 10.89
C ASN A 98 -0.74 -13.84 12.04
N ALA A 99 -0.09 -15.00 11.95
CA ALA A 99 -0.07 -15.95 13.06
C ALA A 99 0.62 -15.38 14.30
N ALA A 100 1.67 -14.56 14.12
CA ALA A 100 2.41 -13.92 15.21
C ALA A 100 1.68 -12.71 15.80
N ASN A 101 0.98 -11.92 14.99
CA ASN A 101 0.23 -10.76 15.45
C ASN A 101 -1.08 -10.61 14.68
N ARG A 102 -2.21 -10.87 15.33
CA ARG A 102 -3.55 -10.80 14.71
C ARG A 102 -4.22 -9.43 14.81
N ASP A 103 -3.60 -8.48 15.50
CA ASP A 103 -4.16 -7.15 15.75
C ASP A 103 -3.90 -6.17 14.60
N LEU A 104 -3.01 -6.52 13.66
CA LEU A 104 -2.71 -5.73 12.47
C LEU A 104 -3.67 -6.05 11.31
N VAL A 105 -3.88 -5.05 10.46
CA VAL A 105 -4.61 -5.21 9.20
C VAL A 105 -3.61 -5.59 8.12
N TYR A 106 -3.63 -6.85 7.67
CA TYR A 106 -2.73 -7.34 6.63
C TYR A 106 -3.31 -7.08 5.23
N ILE A 107 -2.51 -6.47 4.36
CA ILE A 107 -2.85 -6.23 2.97
C ILE A 107 -1.76 -6.88 2.10
N GLY A 108 -2.11 -7.97 1.40
CA GLY A 108 -1.22 -8.63 0.46
C GLY A 108 -1.34 -8.02 -0.94
N VAL A 109 -0.21 -7.65 -1.54
CA VAL A 109 -0.14 -7.18 -2.93
C VAL A 109 0.83 -8.06 -3.71
N SER A 110 0.35 -8.67 -4.79
CA SER A 110 1.15 -9.57 -5.61
C SER A 110 0.73 -9.47 -7.08
N GLY A 111 1.66 -9.79 -7.98
CA GLY A 111 1.39 -9.90 -9.40
C GLY A 111 0.86 -11.29 -9.76
N ASP A 112 0.35 -11.41 -10.97
CA ASP A 112 -0.06 -12.68 -11.58
C ASP A 112 1.07 -13.72 -11.58
N GLY A 113 2.25 -13.39 -12.10
CA GLY A 113 3.39 -14.31 -12.08
C GLY A 113 3.94 -14.59 -10.68
N ASP A 114 3.81 -13.64 -9.76
CA ASP A 114 4.27 -13.79 -8.37
C ASP A 114 3.36 -14.74 -7.58
N SER A 115 2.04 -14.66 -7.72
CA SER A 115 1.08 -15.53 -7.00
C SER A 115 0.67 -16.80 -7.75
N LEU A 116 0.65 -16.79 -9.08
CA LEU A 116 0.03 -17.85 -9.89
C LEU A 116 1.02 -18.61 -10.78
N SER A 117 2.33 -18.35 -10.62
CA SER A 117 3.38 -19.12 -11.29
C SER A 117 4.37 -19.71 -10.28
N ILE A 118 5.22 -18.87 -9.66
CA ILE A 118 6.24 -19.34 -8.70
C ILE A 118 5.72 -19.46 -7.27
N GLY A 119 4.59 -18.81 -6.97
CA GLY A 119 4.05 -18.61 -5.62
C GLY A 119 3.03 -19.63 -5.15
#